data_AF-A0A5J9WDS0-F1
#
_entry.id   AF-A0A5J9WDS0-F1
#
_cell.length_a   1.000
_cell.length_b   1.000
_cell.length_c   1.000
_cell.angle_alpha   90.00
_cell.angle_beta   90.00
_cell.angle_gamma   90.00
#
_symmetry.space_group_name_H-M   'P 1'
#
loop_
_entity.id
_entity.type
_entity.pdbx_description
1 polymer ?
#
loop_
_entity_poly.entity_id
_entity_poly.type
_entity_poly.pdbx_seq_one_letter_code
_entity_poly.pdbx_strand_id
1 'polypeptide(L)'
;MELKGGSSTVRRASGDWSSSSGTLSSTCTPSGSPSYSDSGRGFHLPSIFSMLELDVEERAKKLRHMKLLVEEFSSGNVSERWLSELDVGWLLHLPDGDASARRLFISRQLQHLVRNWITALRQVEESVFAYFDGQAREDDIFSASLQPDVTGFAGFVEATLLKMLPFVDAVVALKIIHPGSGERATDGVEAVEKLQALIDVRDALSTASEELQFCPHSSLGHVETTRIIDEMSDLLSSNLGKLDTVIWDTTDEIRTGIMALAEDNGPRGSPGIHRVTQFVISYIKLLDSKHVLMSRIAYEAAQRRTYVPDIQSIGPLDSLIMEAFSGLEDKLVSLSQSLPCDSLGFLFLINNSYFVWQQLHQMFGMEFPMAILNRKIDDYIQSYLQASWGPVVSCLYYDPRPLRLGRYSPLPLFESEFQKIYNAQRLWKVPDPELRTRLRNAIIKKLTSGFRKFLDEYKSVTTPRITPQKLEEMLQDLFEG
;
A
#
# COMPACT_ATOMS: atom_id res chain seq x y z
N MET A 1 40.10 46.19 22.22
CA MET A 1 39.85 47.62 21.95
C MET A 1 40.22 47.89 20.51
N GLU A 2 39.25 48.28 19.68
CA GLU A 2 39.25 49.52 18.87
C GLU A 2 40.60 50.16 18.45
N LEU A 3 40.82 50.67 17.22
CA LEU A 3 39.89 51.19 16.18
C LEU A 3 40.56 51.30 14.78
N LYS A 4 39.73 51.31 13.71
CA LYS A 4 39.92 51.91 12.36
C LYS A 4 41.09 51.41 11.46
N GLY A 5 40.96 51.37 10.13
CA GLY A 5 39.82 51.66 9.24
C GLY A 5 40.28 51.80 7.77
N GLY A 6 39.36 51.79 6.79
CA GLY A 6 39.69 52.00 5.38
C GLY A 6 38.54 51.70 4.42
N SER A 7 38.15 52.67 3.59
CA SER A 7 36.97 52.61 2.70
C SER A 7 37.38 52.51 1.23
N SER A 8 36.57 51.83 0.41
CA SER A 8 36.38 52.21 -1.00
C SER A 8 34.99 51.80 -1.50
N THR A 9 34.41 52.60 -2.40
CA THR A 9 33.02 52.49 -2.89
C THR A 9 32.96 52.79 -4.39
N VAL A 10 32.26 51.98 -5.19
CA VAL A 10 31.66 52.40 -6.46
C VAL A 10 30.33 51.69 -6.73
N ARG A 11 29.35 52.51 -7.12
CA ARG A 11 28.07 52.33 -7.86
C ARG A 11 28.04 51.13 -8.84
N ARG A 12 26.92 50.60 -9.34
CA ARG A 12 25.52 51.07 -9.56
C ARG A 12 24.65 49.77 -9.71
N ALA A 13 23.31 49.75 -9.81
CA ALA A 13 22.29 50.79 -9.99
C ALA A 13 20.95 50.35 -9.36
N SER A 14 19.95 51.23 -9.42
CA SER A 14 18.52 50.96 -9.19
C SER A 14 17.72 51.21 -10.47
N GLY A 15 16.58 50.54 -10.63
CA GLY A 15 15.64 50.76 -11.72
C GLY A 15 14.20 50.66 -11.23
N ASP A 16 13.59 51.81 -10.97
CA ASP A 16 12.13 51.93 -10.85
C ASP A 16 11.50 51.75 -12.23
N TRP A 17 10.28 51.19 -12.31
CA TRP A 17 9.26 51.57 -13.30
C TRP A 17 7.87 51.40 -12.70
N SER A 18 7.02 52.40 -12.90
CA SER A 18 5.70 52.52 -12.28
C SER A 18 4.55 52.36 -13.28
N SER A 19 3.54 51.64 -12.82
CA SER A 19 2.10 51.76 -13.14
C SER A 19 1.63 52.03 -14.57
N SER A 20 0.83 51.08 -15.10
CA SER A 20 -0.32 51.45 -15.93
C SER A 20 -1.51 50.52 -15.63
N SER A 21 -2.64 51.12 -15.23
CA SER A 21 -3.91 50.40 -14.99
C SER A 21 -4.69 50.30 -16.30
N GLY A 22 -5.17 49.10 -16.63
CA GLY A 22 -6.02 48.85 -17.79
C GLY A 22 -7.25 48.02 -17.43
N THR A 23 -8.37 48.68 -17.13
CA THR A 23 -9.65 48.02 -16.92
C THR A 23 -10.34 47.75 -18.25
N LEU A 24 -10.48 46.49 -18.65
CA LEU A 24 -11.51 46.06 -19.60
C LEU A 24 -12.15 44.75 -19.14
N SER A 25 -13.48 44.75 -19.13
CA SER A 25 -14.31 43.61 -18.75
C SER A 25 -14.63 42.75 -19.97
N SER A 26 -14.56 41.42 -19.83
CA SER A 26 -15.26 40.51 -20.76
C SER A 26 -15.71 39.24 -20.05
N THR A 27 -17.02 39.11 -19.90
CA THR A 27 -17.71 37.90 -19.41
C THR A 27 -17.54 36.76 -20.42
N CYS A 28 -17.00 35.60 -19.99
CA CYS A 28 -17.19 34.31 -20.67
C CYS A 28 -17.02 33.16 -19.67
N THR A 29 -18.01 32.29 -19.58
CA THR A 29 -18.02 31.08 -18.75
C THR A 29 -17.24 29.94 -19.43
N PRO A 30 -16.37 29.20 -18.71
CA PRO A 30 -15.87 27.91 -19.17
C PRO A 30 -16.85 26.80 -18.80
N SER A 31 -17.46 26.18 -19.79
CA SER A 31 -18.26 24.96 -19.63
C SER A 31 -17.39 23.71 -19.58
N GLY A 32 -17.64 22.82 -18.62
CA GLY A 32 -17.37 21.38 -18.75
C GLY A 32 -15.92 20.90 -18.59
N SER A 33 -15.49 20.70 -17.34
CA SER A 33 -14.41 19.75 -17.04
C SER A 33 -14.96 18.31 -17.12
N PRO A 34 -14.24 17.33 -17.72
CA PRO A 34 -14.69 15.94 -17.73
C PRO A 34 -14.61 15.33 -16.33
N SER A 35 -15.59 14.50 -15.98
CA SER A 35 -15.63 13.77 -14.70
C SER A 35 -14.43 12.83 -14.54
N TYR A 36 -13.73 12.95 -13.42
CA TYR A 36 -12.78 11.93 -12.98
C TYR A 36 -13.50 10.59 -12.85
N SER A 37 -12.94 9.55 -13.47
CA SER A 37 -13.42 8.18 -13.28
C SER A 37 -12.84 7.65 -11.99
N ASP A 38 -13.70 7.46 -10.99
CA ASP A 38 -13.34 6.83 -9.72
C ASP A 38 -12.90 5.38 -9.96
N SER A 39 -11.62 5.11 -9.70
CA SER A 39 -11.04 3.77 -9.71
C SER A 39 -10.22 3.51 -8.45
N GLY A 40 -10.73 3.92 -7.29
CA GLY A 40 -10.25 3.48 -5.99
C GLY A 40 -11.35 2.70 -5.26
N ARG A 41 -11.30 1.36 -5.25
CA ARG A 41 -12.18 0.54 -4.39
C ARG A 41 -11.74 0.58 -2.91
N GLY A 42 -11.64 1.78 -2.34
CA GLY A 42 -11.83 1.96 -0.91
C GLY A 42 -13.32 1.83 -0.59
N PHE A 43 -13.66 1.23 0.55
CA PHE A 43 -15.04 1.24 1.04
C PHE A 43 -15.37 2.64 1.60
N HIS A 44 -15.61 3.61 0.71
CA HIS A 44 -16.27 4.86 1.07
C HIS A 44 -17.73 4.57 1.42
N LEU A 45 -17.93 4.22 2.70
CA LEU A 45 -19.23 4.04 3.30
C LEU A 45 -19.87 5.41 3.56
N PRO A 46 -21.19 5.57 3.30
CA PRO A 46 -21.89 6.79 3.66
C PRO A 46 -21.79 7.04 5.17
N SER A 47 -21.61 8.30 5.56
CA SER A 47 -21.85 8.74 6.93
C SER A 47 -23.29 8.38 7.34
N ILE A 48 -23.49 7.99 8.60
CA ILE A 48 -24.81 7.60 9.14
C ILE A 48 -25.84 8.73 8.99
N PHE A 49 -25.42 10.01 9.02
CA PHE A 49 -26.25 11.17 8.69
C PHE A 49 -26.79 11.21 7.25
N SER A 50 -26.33 10.31 6.38
CA SER A 50 -26.81 10.11 5.01
C SER A 50 -27.55 8.79 4.80
N MET A 51 -27.76 8.00 5.86
CA MET A 51 -28.60 6.80 5.78
C MET A 51 -30.07 7.25 5.73
N LEU A 52 -30.76 6.85 4.65
CA LEU A 52 -32.17 7.17 4.40
C LEU A 52 -33.03 6.89 5.65
N GLU A 53 -33.99 7.77 5.93
CA GLU A 53 -35.03 7.49 6.93
C GLU A 53 -35.61 6.09 6.66
N LEU A 54 -35.49 5.19 7.64
CA LEU A 54 -36.07 3.86 7.54
C LEU A 54 -37.58 3.99 7.35
N ASP A 55 -38.13 3.24 6.39
CA ASP A 55 -39.57 3.15 6.24
C ASP A 55 -40.21 2.68 7.55
N VAL A 56 -41.40 3.23 7.85
CA VAL A 56 -42.07 3.07 9.14
C VAL A 56 -42.29 1.60 9.47
N GLU A 57 -42.63 0.77 8.48
CA GLU A 57 -42.85 -0.66 8.68
C GLU A 57 -41.54 -1.42 8.92
N GLU A 58 -40.43 -1.08 8.25
CA GLU A 58 -39.12 -1.71 8.50
C GLU A 58 -38.56 -1.34 9.87
N ARG A 59 -38.69 -0.08 10.31
CA ARG A 59 -38.37 0.33 11.68
C ARG A 59 -39.23 -0.44 12.70
N ALA A 60 -40.54 -0.54 12.47
CA ALA A 60 -41.44 -1.28 13.35
C ALA A 60 -41.13 -2.80 13.40
N LYS A 61 -40.68 -3.41 12.29
CA LYS A 61 -40.16 -4.80 12.29
C LYS A 61 -38.89 -4.92 13.11
N LYS A 62 -37.92 -4.01 12.93
CA LYS A 62 -36.64 -4.03 13.66
C LYS A 62 -36.86 -3.88 15.18
N LEU A 63 -37.68 -2.91 15.60
CA LEU A 63 -38.05 -2.73 17.02
C LEU A 63 -38.76 -3.97 17.61
N ARG A 64 -39.73 -4.56 16.89
CA ARG A 64 -40.39 -5.83 17.30
C ARG A 64 -39.41 -6.96 17.49
N HIS A 65 -38.46 -7.13 16.57
CA HIS A 65 -37.44 -8.17 16.65
C HIS A 65 -36.51 -7.93 17.85
N MET A 66 -36.02 -6.71 18.03
CA MET A 66 -35.17 -6.34 19.18
C MET A 66 -35.88 -6.53 20.52
N LYS A 67 -37.17 -6.19 20.63
CA LYS A 67 -37.96 -6.44 21.84
C LYS A 67 -38.00 -7.92 22.21
N LEU A 68 -38.24 -8.80 21.23
CA LEU A 68 -38.22 -10.26 21.46
C LEU A 68 -36.85 -10.75 21.91
N LEU A 69 -35.75 -10.19 21.37
CA LEU A 69 -34.39 -10.53 21.79
C LEU A 69 -34.07 -10.07 23.22
N VAL A 70 -34.55 -8.90 23.64
CA VAL A 70 -34.41 -8.41 25.03
C VAL A 70 -35.29 -9.19 26.00
N GLU A 71 -36.50 -9.59 25.60
CA GLU A 71 -37.36 -10.49 26.39
C GLU A 71 -36.72 -11.89 26.54
N GLU A 72 -36.13 -12.44 25.47
CA GLU A 72 -35.36 -13.70 25.53
C GLU A 72 -34.13 -13.56 26.44
N PHE A 73 -33.36 -12.48 26.31
CA PHE A 73 -32.22 -12.15 27.17
C PHE A 73 -32.59 -12.03 28.64
N SER A 74 -33.72 -11.36 28.95
CA SER A 74 -34.25 -11.21 30.31
C SER A 74 -34.62 -12.54 30.99
N SER A 75 -34.78 -13.60 30.19
CA SER A 75 -35.03 -14.98 30.65
C SER A 75 -33.77 -15.86 30.72
N GLY A 76 -32.58 -15.35 30.33
CA GLY A 76 -31.37 -16.16 30.22
C GLY A 76 -30.09 -15.37 29.93
N ASN A 77 -29.38 -15.77 28.87
CA ASN A 77 -28.13 -15.17 28.39
C ASN A 77 -28.36 -14.73 26.94
N VAL A 78 -27.52 -13.85 26.38
CA VAL A 78 -27.62 -13.43 24.96
C VAL A 78 -27.64 -14.69 24.09
N SER A 79 -28.75 -14.89 23.39
CA SER A 79 -29.07 -16.14 22.73
C SER A 79 -28.03 -16.50 21.67
N GLU A 80 -27.66 -17.78 21.58
CA GLU A 80 -26.81 -18.29 20.50
C GLU A 80 -27.43 -17.99 19.12
N ARG A 81 -28.77 -17.93 19.10
CA ARG A 81 -29.57 -17.49 17.96
C ARG A 81 -29.18 -16.09 17.48
N TRP A 82 -29.08 -15.10 18.36
CA TRP A 82 -28.74 -13.72 17.98
C TRP A 82 -27.36 -13.62 17.35
N LEU A 83 -26.35 -14.26 17.96
CA LEU A 83 -25.00 -14.31 17.40
C LEU A 83 -24.95 -15.07 16.07
N SER A 84 -25.83 -16.07 15.88
CA SER A 84 -25.97 -16.78 14.61
C SER A 84 -26.68 -15.94 13.53
N GLU A 85 -27.69 -15.16 13.90
CA GLU A 85 -28.37 -14.18 13.02
C GLU A 85 -27.39 -13.08 12.56
N LEU A 86 -26.42 -12.71 13.41
CA LEU A 86 -25.30 -11.80 13.11
C LEU A 86 -24.12 -12.43 12.32
N ASP A 87 -24.17 -13.72 11.95
CA ASP A 87 -23.05 -14.47 11.32
C ASP A 87 -21.73 -14.49 12.15
N VAL A 88 -21.88 -14.43 13.48
CA VAL A 88 -20.79 -14.51 14.47
C VAL A 88 -20.99 -15.56 15.55
N GLY A 89 -21.90 -16.52 15.34
CA GLY A 89 -22.12 -17.66 16.26
C GLY A 89 -20.85 -18.48 16.53
N TRP A 90 -19.88 -18.46 15.60
CA TRP A 90 -18.56 -19.08 15.76
C TRP A 90 -17.74 -18.52 16.95
N LEU A 91 -18.05 -17.31 17.45
CA LEU A 91 -17.43 -16.75 18.66
C LEU A 91 -17.63 -17.64 19.89
N LEU A 92 -18.81 -18.27 20.01
CA LEU A 92 -19.16 -19.19 21.10
C LEU A 92 -18.37 -20.51 21.05
N HIS A 93 -17.72 -20.79 19.92
CA HIS A 93 -16.96 -22.02 19.67
C HIS A 93 -15.47 -21.76 19.44
N LEU A 94 -14.99 -20.55 19.78
CA LEU A 94 -13.56 -20.25 19.80
C LEU A 94 -12.82 -21.25 20.73
N PRO A 95 -11.80 -21.99 20.25
CA PRO A 95 -11.17 -23.05 21.04
C PRO A 95 -10.65 -22.56 22.39
N ASP A 96 -11.22 -23.07 23.48
CA ASP A 96 -10.96 -22.56 24.84
C ASP A 96 -9.67 -23.13 25.48
N GLY A 97 -9.26 -24.33 25.06
CA GLY A 97 -8.15 -25.07 25.67
C GLY A 97 -6.77 -24.96 24.99
N ASP A 98 -6.68 -24.53 23.73
CA ASP A 98 -5.38 -24.37 23.04
C ASP A 98 -5.32 -23.06 22.25
N ALA A 99 -4.50 -22.13 22.76
CA ALA A 99 -4.18 -20.87 22.11
C ALA A 99 -3.52 -21.08 20.73
N SER A 100 -2.89 -22.22 20.46
CA SER A 100 -2.26 -22.54 19.18
C SER A 100 -3.33 -22.92 18.13
N ALA A 101 -4.25 -23.83 18.46
CA ALA A 101 -5.42 -24.14 17.65
C ALA A 101 -6.28 -22.89 17.35
N ARG A 102 -6.54 -22.04 18.37
CA ARG A 102 -7.28 -20.77 18.19
C ARG A 102 -6.57 -19.84 17.20
N ARG A 103 -5.26 -19.64 17.35
CA ARG A 103 -4.46 -18.81 16.41
C ARG A 103 -4.41 -19.39 15.00
N LEU A 104 -4.27 -20.71 14.85
CA LEU A 104 -4.27 -21.39 13.55
C LEU A 104 -5.61 -21.31 12.82
N PHE A 105 -6.72 -21.37 13.56
CA PHE A 105 -8.06 -21.16 13.01
C PHE A 105 -8.21 -19.72 12.48
N ILE A 106 -7.93 -18.73 13.32
CA ILE A 106 -8.10 -17.32 12.96
C ILE A 106 -7.15 -16.91 11.82
N SER A 107 -5.87 -17.27 11.89
CA SER A 107 -4.87 -16.95 10.85
C SER A 107 -5.29 -17.42 9.46
N ARG A 108 -5.90 -18.60 9.33
CA ARG A 108 -6.33 -19.15 8.03
C ARG A 108 -7.54 -18.46 7.39
N GLN A 109 -8.32 -17.71 8.17
CA GLN A 109 -9.56 -17.08 7.71
C GLN A 109 -9.65 -15.61 8.15
N LEU A 110 -8.52 -14.97 8.49
CA LEU A 110 -8.47 -13.70 9.21
C LEU A 110 -9.35 -12.63 8.58
N GLN A 111 -9.18 -12.37 7.28
CA GLN A 111 -9.94 -11.37 6.54
C GLN A 111 -11.45 -11.67 6.49
N HIS A 112 -11.84 -12.94 6.43
CA HIS A 112 -13.25 -13.33 6.44
C HIS A 112 -13.87 -13.14 7.84
N LEU A 113 -13.19 -13.61 8.89
CA LEU A 113 -13.65 -13.49 10.27
C LEU A 113 -13.75 -12.02 10.70
N VAL A 114 -12.75 -11.20 10.36
CA VAL A 114 -12.76 -9.74 10.60
C VAL A 114 -13.92 -9.08 9.87
N ARG A 115 -14.13 -9.39 8.58
CA ARG A 115 -15.26 -8.84 7.82
C ARG A 115 -16.62 -9.22 8.42
N ASN A 116 -16.80 -10.47 8.81
CA ASN A 116 -18.03 -10.93 9.46
C ASN A 116 -18.24 -10.21 10.80
N TRP A 117 -17.20 -10.12 11.62
CA TRP A 117 -17.24 -9.45 12.92
C TRP A 117 -17.55 -7.95 12.80
N ILE A 118 -16.95 -7.22 11.84
CA ILE A 118 -17.27 -5.81 11.56
C ILE A 118 -18.72 -5.66 11.08
N THR A 119 -19.20 -6.61 10.25
CA THR A 119 -20.59 -6.59 9.76
C THR A 119 -21.59 -6.83 10.90
N ALA A 120 -21.26 -7.71 11.84
CA ALA A 120 -22.05 -7.94 13.06
C ALA A 120 -22.06 -6.71 13.97
N LEU A 121 -20.89 -6.08 14.19
CA LEU A 121 -20.79 -4.89 15.05
C LEU A 121 -21.66 -3.76 14.50
N ARG A 122 -21.64 -3.53 13.19
CA ARG A 122 -22.55 -2.59 12.54
C ARG A 122 -24.02 -2.91 12.73
N GLN A 123 -24.41 -4.18 12.65
CA GLN A 123 -25.82 -4.54 12.89
C GLN A 123 -26.24 -4.25 14.34
N VAL A 124 -25.32 -4.33 15.31
CA VAL A 124 -25.54 -3.87 16.69
C VAL A 124 -25.66 -2.34 16.74
N GLU A 125 -24.73 -1.59 16.12
CA GLU A 125 -24.79 -0.11 16.00
C GLU A 125 -26.11 0.38 15.39
N GLU A 126 -26.49 -0.15 14.21
CA GLU A 126 -27.74 0.18 13.53
C GLU A 126 -28.99 -0.22 14.33
N SER A 127 -28.87 -1.16 15.28
CA SER A 127 -29.95 -1.53 16.18
C SER A 127 -30.06 -0.53 17.33
N VAL A 128 -28.93 -0.16 17.94
CA VAL A 128 -28.85 0.94 18.92
C VAL A 128 -29.42 2.24 18.36
N PHE A 129 -29.03 2.61 17.13
CA PHE A 129 -29.57 3.79 16.44
C PHE A 129 -31.10 3.70 16.22
N ALA A 130 -31.60 2.57 15.72
CA ALA A 130 -33.03 2.37 15.48
C ALA A 130 -33.87 2.40 16.79
N TYR A 131 -33.28 1.99 17.90
CA TYR A 131 -33.88 2.13 19.24
C TYR A 131 -34.02 3.62 19.62
N PHE A 132 -32.96 4.41 19.51
CA PHE A 132 -33.00 5.83 19.88
C PHE A 132 -33.84 6.70 18.92
N ASP A 133 -33.85 6.46 17.60
CA ASP A 133 -34.79 7.15 16.68
C ASP A 133 -36.25 6.82 17.02
N GLY A 134 -36.55 5.57 17.40
CA GLY A 134 -37.88 5.18 17.87
C GLY A 134 -38.27 5.83 19.20
N GLN A 135 -37.31 6.11 20.09
CA GLN A 135 -37.54 6.79 21.37
C GLN A 135 -37.77 8.30 21.18
N ALA A 136 -37.06 8.94 20.23
CA ALA A 136 -37.16 10.37 19.98
C ALA A 136 -38.47 10.81 19.28
N ARG A 137 -39.21 9.88 18.67
CA ARG A 137 -40.46 10.14 17.94
C ARG A 137 -41.69 9.85 18.81
N GLU A 138 -41.86 10.63 19.88
CA GLU A 138 -42.96 10.48 20.89
C GLU A 138 -44.38 10.47 20.29
N ASP A 139 -44.59 11.08 19.11
CA ASP A 139 -45.88 11.10 18.42
C ASP A 139 -46.33 9.73 17.86
N ASP A 140 -45.42 8.75 17.74
CA ASP A 140 -45.72 7.39 17.26
C ASP A 140 -46.04 6.42 18.41
N ILE A 141 -47.31 6.47 18.84
CA ILE A 141 -47.89 5.59 19.87
C ILE A 141 -47.70 4.10 19.54
N PHE A 142 -47.60 3.73 18.25
CA PHE A 142 -47.40 2.34 17.84
C PHE A 142 -45.98 1.88 18.18
N SER A 143 -44.96 2.68 17.82
CA SER A 143 -43.56 2.42 18.16
C SER A 143 -43.30 2.38 19.67
N ALA A 144 -43.91 3.27 20.45
CA ALA A 144 -43.75 3.31 21.90
C ALA A 144 -44.17 1.98 22.61
N SER A 145 -45.20 1.29 22.10
CA SER A 145 -45.63 -0.01 22.65
C SER A 145 -44.71 -1.19 22.30
N LEU A 146 -43.85 -1.00 21.29
CA LEU A 146 -43.01 -2.03 20.69
C LEU A 146 -41.55 -1.94 21.09
N GLN A 147 -41.14 -0.92 21.86
CA GLN A 147 -39.79 -0.84 22.40
C GLN A 147 -39.60 -1.76 23.62
N PRO A 148 -38.41 -2.37 23.79
CA PRO A 148 -37.97 -2.93 25.07
C PRO A 148 -37.68 -1.81 26.09
N ASP A 149 -37.55 -2.17 27.37
CA ASP A 149 -37.17 -1.20 28.40
C ASP A 149 -35.72 -0.74 28.21
N VAL A 150 -35.44 0.51 28.58
CA VAL A 150 -34.17 1.19 28.31
C VAL A 150 -32.98 0.48 28.98
N THR A 151 -33.15 -0.02 30.19
CA THR A 151 -32.09 -0.69 30.95
C THR A 151 -31.85 -2.12 30.44
N GLY A 152 -32.91 -2.88 30.18
CA GLY A 152 -32.83 -4.22 29.58
C GLY A 152 -32.24 -4.19 28.18
N PHE A 153 -32.55 -3.17 27.38
CA PHE A 153 -31.92 -2.98 26.08
C PHE A 153 -30.42 -2.64 26.19
N ALA A 154 -30.03 -1.73 27.08
CA ALA A 154 -28.62 -1.41 27.30
C ALA A 154 -27.82 -2.64 27.80
N GLY A 155 -28.36 -3.40 28.77
CA GLY A 155 -27.73 -4.64 29.24
C GLY A 155 -27.65 -5.74 28.18
N PHE A 156 -28.61 -5.81 27.26
CA PHE A 156 -28.55 -6.71 26.10
C PHE A 156 -27.43 -6.32 25.11
N VAL A 157 -27.27 -5.02 24.84
CA VAL A 157 -26.20 -4.49 23.98
C VAL A 157 -24.84 -4.72 24.64
N GLU A 158 -24.69 -4.41 25.92
CA GLU A 158 -23.49 -4.67 26.72
C GLU A 158 -23.10 -6.16 26.68
N ALA A 159 -24.04 -7.06 27.01
CA ALA A 159 -23.79 -8.49 26.98
C ALA A 159 -23.50 -9.03 25.56
N THR A 160 -24.00 -8.38 24.51
CA THR A 160 -23.64 -8.70 23.13
C THR A 160 -22.20 -8.28 22.82
N LEU A 161 -21.82 -7.04 23.14
CA LEU A 161 -20.46 -6.53 22.93
C LEU A 161 -19.43 -7.34 23.73
N LEU A 162 -19.72 -7.68 25.00
CA LEU A 162 -18.86 -8.53 25.84
C LEU A 162 -18.60 -9.93 25.25
N LYS A 163 -19.52 -10.46 24.42
CA LYS A 163 -19.29 -11.71 23.66
C LYS A 163 -18.51 -11.51 22.36
N MET A 164 -18.54 -10.32 21.78
CA MET A 164 -17.82 -9.98 20.55
C MET A 164 -16.36 -9.58 20.78
N LEU A 165 -16.07 -8.90 21.89
CA LEU A 165 -14.74 -8.36 22.20
C LEU A 165 -13.61 -9.38 22.38
N PRO A 166 -13.83 -10.63 22.86
CA PRO A 166 -12.76 -11.65 22.92
C PRO A 166 -12.10 -11.97 21.56
N PHE A 167 -12.77 -11.64 20.44
CA PHE A 167 -12.14 -11.71 19.12
C PHE A 167 -11.04 -10.65 18.92
N VAL A 168 -11.19 -9.46 19.50
CA VAL A 168 -10.20 -8.37 19.42
C VAL A 168 -8.91 -8.81 20.08
N ASP A 169 -8.97 -9.33 21.31
CA ASP A 169 -7.81 -9.90 22.01
C ASP A 169 -7.21 -11.09 21.23
N ALA A 170 -8.04 -11.89 20.55
CA ALA A 170 -7.57 -13.02 19.73
C ALA A 170 -6.85 -12.59 18.43
N VAL A 171 -7.28 -11.50 17.77
CA VAL A 171 -6.59 -10.89 16.63
C VAL A 171 -5.29 -10.21 17.08
N VAL A 172 -5.30 -9.50 18.20
CA VAL A 172 -4.11 -8.93 18.85
C VAL A 172 -3.07 -10.02 19.18
N ALA A 173 -3.51 -11.18 19.67
CA ALA A 173 -2.63 -12.30 20.03
C ALA A 173 -2.03 -13.07 18.82
N LEU A 174 -2.39 -12.71 17.58
CA LEU A 174 -1.71 -13.24 16.39
C LEU A 174 -0.27 -12.70 16.33
N LYS A 175 0.68 -13.61 16.11
CA LYS A 175 2.07 -13.24 15.83
C LYS A 175 2.28 -13.09 14.33
N ILE A 176 3.15 -12.17 13.93
CA ILE A 176 3.70 -12.22 12.57
C ILE A 176 4.53 -13.50 12.46
N ILE A 177 4.34 -14.29 11.41
CA ILE A 177 5.28 -15.35 11.05
C ILE A 177 6.46 -14.63 10.39
N HIS A 178 7.61 -14.58 11.09
CA HIS A 178 8.75 -13.81 10.62
C HIS A 178 9.30 -14.37 9.29
N PRO A 179 9.62 -13.50 8.30
CA PRO A 179 10.18 -13.88 6.99
C PRO A 179 11.64 -14.35 7.10
N GLY A 180 11.84 -15.45 7.81
CA GLY A 180 13.14 -16.01 8.19
C GLY A 180 13.08 -17.37 8.88
N SER A 181 11.89 -17.86 9.27
CA SER A 181 11.72 -19.20 9.87
C SER A 181 11.37 -20.28 8.84
N GLY A 182 12.18 -20.42 7.78
CA GLY A 182 12.24 -21.61 6.93
C GLY A 182 11.06 -21.88 5.98
N GLU A 183 11.39 -21.92 4.68
CA GLU A 183 10.62 -22.57 3.59
C GLU A 183 9.27 -21.99 3.13
N ARG A 184 8.69 -20.93 3.71
CA ARG A 184 7.40 -20.39 3.23
C ARG A 184 7.40 -19.03 2.55
N ALA A 185 6.70 -19.03 1.42
CA ALA A 185 6.59 -17.96 0.45
C ALA A 185 5.57 -16.87 0.85
N THR A 186 4.95 -16.98 2.03
CA THR A 186 3.72 -16.29 2.40
C THR A 186 3.90 -15.25 3.50
N ASP A 187 4.98 -15.35 4.29
CA ASP A 187 5.28 -14.61 5.51
C ASP A 187 5.08 -13.09 5.42
N GLY A 188 5.55 -12.45 4.33
CA GLY A 188 5.38 -11.00 4.12
C GLY A 188 3.94 -10.59 3.78
N VAL A 189 3.20 -11.40 3.02
CA VAL A 189 1.80 -11.12 2.69
C VAL A 189 0.94 -11.24 3.96
N GLU A 190 1.17 -12.30 4.74
CA GLU A 190 0.51 -12.52 6.02
C GLU A 190 0.74 -11.36 7.02
N ALA A 191 1.93 -10.74 7.01
CA ALA A 191 2.22 -9.56 7.84
C ALA A 191 1.39 -8.32 7.47
N VAL A 192 1.26 -8.01 6.17
CA VAL A 192 0.41 -6.88 5.71
C VAL A 192 -1.07 -7.18 5.94
N GLU A 193 -1.51 -8.42 5.69
CA GLU A 193 -2.88 -8.85 5.99
C GLU A 193 -3.22 -8.74 7.48
N LYS A 194 -2.27 -9.08 8.37
CA LYS A 194 -2.44 -8.88 9.83
C LYS A 194 -2.56 -7.39 10.18
N LEU A 195 -1.72 -6.53 9.62
CA LEU A 195 -1.77 -5.09 9.87
C LEU A 195 -3.10 -4.47 9.38
N GLN A 196 -3.55 -4.85 8.18
CA GLN A 196 -4.86 -4.47 7.64
C GLN A 196 -6.01 -4.90 8.58
N ALA A 197 -5.99 -6.16 9.03
CA ALA A 197 -7.00 -6.70 9.93
C ALA A 197 -7.06 -5.96 11.29
N LEU A 198 -5.90 -5.62 11.87
CA LEU A 198 -5.82 -4.83 13.09
C LEU A 198 -6.42 -3.43 12.90
N ILE A 199 -6.08 -2.77 11.79
CA ILE A 199 -6.58 -1.43 11.46
C ILE A 199 -8.10 -1.47 11.25
N ASP A 200 -8.64 -2.44 10.51
CA ASP A 200 -10.08 -2.48 10.21
C ASP A 200 -10.93 -2.82 11.46
N VAL A 201 -10.43 -3.67 12.36
CA VAL A 201 -11.06 -3.90 13.68
C VAL A 201 -11.01 -2.62 14.52
N ARG A 202 -9.88 -1.90 14.52
CA ARG A 202 -9.70 -0.64 15.25
C ARG A 202 -10.60 0.47 14.73
N ASP A 203 -10.76 0.59 13.41
CA ASP A 203 -11.65 1.58 12.81
C ASP A 203 -13.12 1.30 13.13
N ALA A 204 -13.55 0.03 13.05
CA ALA A 204 -14.91 -0.36 13.42
C ALA A 204 -15.21 -0.09 14.91
N LEU A 205 -14.27 -0.38 15.82
CA LEU A 205 -14.41 -0.03 17.24
C LEU A 205 -14.41 1.50 17.49
N SER A 206 -13.73 2.28 16.65
CA SER A 206 -13.74 3.75 16.73
C SER A 206 -15.15 4.25 16.43
N THR A 207 -15.77 3.76 15.35
CA THR A 207 -17.17 4.06 15.00
C THR A 207 -18.13 3.67 16.13
N ALA A 208 -18.05 2.44 16.64
CA ALA A 208 -18.89 2.00 17.77
C ALA A 208 -18.73 2.89 19.02
N SER A 209 -17.50 3.31 19.33
CA SER A 209 -17.21 4.19 20.47
C SER A 209 -17.71 5.62 20.27
N GLU A 210 -17.60 6.15 19.05
CA GLU A 210 -18.11 7.47 18.68
C GLU A 210 -19.65 7.51 18.76
N GLU A 211 -20.34 6.52 18.18
CA GLU A 211 -21.81 6.41 18.24
C GLU A 211 -22.32 6.30 19.70
N LEU A 212 -21.63 5.55 20.57
CA LEU A 212 -22.00 5.46 21.98
C LEU A 212 -21.84 6.80 22.74
N GLN A 213 -20.87 7.64 22.36
CA GLN A 213 -20.69 8.99 22.93
C GLN A 213 -21.75 9.99 22.44
N PHE A 214 -22.39 9.74 21.29
CA PHE A 214 -23.49 10.57 20.78
C PHE A 214 -24.88 10.13 21.26
N CYS A 215 -24.98 9.05 22.06
CA CYS A 215 -26.22 8.68 22.74
C CYS A 215 -26.76 9.86 23.57
N PRO A 216 -28.06 10.23 23.47
CA PRO A 216 -28.61 11.39 24.17
C PRO A 216 -28.72 11.14 25.68
N HIS A 217 -27.65 11.41 26.43
CA HIS A 217 -27.58 11.29 27.89
C HIS A 217 -28.70 12.07 28.63
N SER A 218 -29.26 13.11 28.01
CA SER A 218 -30.38 13.89 28.52
C SER A 218 -31.77 13.23 28.37
N SER A 219 -31.90 12.19 27.55
CA SER A 219 -33.11 11.38 27.38
C SER A 219 -33.13 10.15 28.30
N LEU A 220 -31.97 9.78 28.85
CA LEU A 220 -31.79 8.66 29.78
C LEU A 220 -32.11 9.07 31.23
N GLY A 221 -33.38 9.00 31.62
CA GLY A 221 -33.80 9.23 33.03
C GLY A 221 -33.31 8.18 34.05
N HIS A 222 -32.47 7.23 33.64
CA HIS A 222 -32.07 6.05 34.41
C HIS A 222 -30.56 6.02 34.68
N VAL A 223 -30.18 6.17 35.95
CA VAL A 223 -28.78 6.14 36.44
C VAL A 223 -28.04 4.86 36.00
N GLU A 224 -28.71 3.71 36.04
CA GLU A 224 -28.09 2.43 35.68
C GLU A 224 -27.77 2.34 34.19
N THR A 225 -28.62 2.89 33.31
CA THR A 225 -28.36 2.89 31.87
C THR A 225 -27.18 3.78 31.52
N THR A 226 -27.06 4.95 32.14
CA THR A 226 -25.88 5.83 31.99
C THR A 226 -24.62 5.10 32.42
N ARG A 227 -24.66 4.41 33.57
CA ARG A 227 -23.53 3.61 34.07
C ARG A 227 -23.11 2.51 33.09
N ILE A 228 -24.06 1.78 32.49
CA ILE A 228 -23.77 0.74 31.49
C ILE A 228 -23.09 1.35 30.25
N ILE A 229 -23.55 2.52 29.79
CA ILE A 229 -22.93 3.23 28.65
C ILE A 229 -21.50 3.70 29.00
N ASP A 230 -21.29 4.25 30.19
CA ASP A 230 -19.97 4.68 30.65
C ASP A 230 -18.99 3.49 30.75
N GLU A 231 -19.42 2.38 31.36
CA GLU A 231 -18.61 1.14 31.48
C GLU A 231 -18.28 0.54 30.11
N MET A 232 -19.20 0.56 29.14
CA MET A 232 -18.92 0.18 27.75
C MET A 232 -17.94 1.13 27.05
N SER A 233 -18.09 2.45 27.24
CA SER A 233 -17.23 3.47 26.63
C SER A 233 -15.77 3.36 27.10
N ASP A 234 -15.56 3.18 28.41
CA ASP A 234 -14.24 2.92 29.00
C ASP A 234 -13.61 1.64 28.45
N LEU A 235 -14.40 0.58 28.32
CA LEU A 235 -13.94 -0.71 27.80
C LEU A 235 -13.61 -0.66 26.30
N LEU A 236 -14.37 0.07 25.48
CA LEU A 236 -14.04 0.29 24.06
C LEU A 236 -12.77 1.14 23.91
N SER A 237 -12.67 2.22 24.70
CA SER A 237 -11.49 3.08 24.77
C SER A 237 -10.22 2.31 25.15
N SER A 238 -10.34 1.38 26.12
CA SER A 238 -9.26 0.46 26.50
C SER A 238 -8.81 -0.41 25.33
N ASN A 239 -9.74 -1.00 24.58
CA ASN A 239 -9.43 -1.84 23.43
C ASN A 239 -8.84 -1.05 22.25
N LEU A 240 -9.30 0.19 22.02
CA LEU A 240 -8.70 1.09 21.04
C LEU A 240 -7.24 1.40 21.38
N GLY A 241 -6.93 1.71 22.65
CA GLY A 241 -5.54 1.95 23.09
C GLY A 241 -4.62 0.72 22.98
N LYS A 242 -5.15 -0.50 23.24
CA LYS A 242 -4.44 -1.76 22.95
C LYS A 242 -4.16 -1.89 21.46
N LEU A 243 -5.16 -1.67 20.60
CA LEU A 243 -5.04 -1.83 19.16
C LEU A 243 -4.07 -0.81 18.55
N ASP A 244 -4.16 0.46 18.92
CA ASP A 244 -3.22 1.50 18.46
C ASP A 244 -1.76 1.13 18.81
N THR A 245 -1.53 0.51 19.97
CA THR A 245 -0.21 -0.01 20.37
C THR A 245 0.22 -1.20 19.50
N VAL A 246 -0.64 -2.19 19.28
CA VAL A 246 -0.32 -3.41 18.52
C VAL A 246 -0.20 -3.15 17.02
N ILE A 247 -0.92 -2.14 16.50
CA ILE A 247 -0.76 -1.59 15.15
C ILE A 247 0.63 -0.98 15.02
N TRP A 248 1.07 -0.15 15.99
CA TRP A 248 2.43 0.37 15.99
C TRP A 248 3.48 -0.74 16.03
N ASP A 249 3.37 -1.68 16.97
CA ASP A 249 4.35 -2.77 17.14
C ASP A 249 4.44 -3.63 15.86
N THR A 250 3.30 -3.95 15.23
CA THR A 250 3.23 -4.67 13.94
C THR A 250 3.86 -3.85 12.81
N THR A 251 3.69 -2.52 12.82
CA THR A 251 4.27 -1.59 11.85
C THR A 251 5.81 -1.53 11.99
N ASP A 252 6.33 -1.44 13.22
CA ASP A 252 7.77 -1.43 13.47
C ASP A 252 8.42 -2.80 13.25
N GLU A 253 7.73 -3.91 13.57
CA GLU A 253 8.16 -5.28 13.20
C GLU A 253 8.30 -5.42 11.66
N ILE A 254 7.37 -4.88 10.88
CA ILE A 254 7.45 -4.87 9.41
C ILE A 254 8.61 -3.97 8.94
N ARG A 255 8.71 -2.74 9.45
CA ARG A 255 9.76 -1.77 9.10
C ARG A 255 11.16 -2.32 9.38
N THR A 256 11.38 -2.84 10.59
CA THR A 256 12.65 -3.47 10.98
C THR A 256 12.90 -4.75 10.19
N GLY A 257 11.87 -5.54 9.88
CA GLY A 257 11.97 -6.71 9.01
C GLY A 257 12.43 -6.38 7.58
N ILE A 258 11.96 -5.27 7.00
CA ILE A 258 12.42 -4.78 5.68
C ILE A 258 13.93 -4.50 5.71
N MET A 259 14.42 -3.86 6.77
CA MET A 259 15.84 -3.53 6.95
C MET A 259 16.71 -4.75 7.36
N ALA A 260 16.14 -5.70 8.10
CA ALA A 260 16.85 -6.85 8.68
C ALA A 260 16.80 -8.12 7.82
N LEU A 261 16.07 -8.11 6.69
CA LEU A 261 16.01 -9.21 5.72
C LEU A 261 17.43 -9.55 5.24
N ALA A 262 17.98 -10.66 5.76
CA ALA A 262 19.26 -11.21 5.35
C ALA A 262 19.21 -11.79 3.92
N GLU A 263 20.28 -12.46 3.50
CA GLU A 263 20.40 -13.13 2.19
C GLU A 263 19.57 -14.43 2.11
N ASP A 264 18.24 -14.34 2.29
CA ASP A 264 17.38 -15.47 1.91
C ASP A 264 17.41 -15.64 0.39
N ASN A 265 17.76 -16.85 -0.03
CA ASN A 265 17.75 -17.41 -1.39
C ASN A 265 17.64 -16.35 -2.50
N GLY A 266 18.80 -15.78 -2.89
CA GLY A 266 18.90 -14.74 -3.92
C GLY A 266 18.09 -15.05 -5.19
N PRO A 267 17.62 -14.01 -5.91
CA PRO A 267 16.67 -14.13 -7.01
C PRO A 267 17.05 -15.29 -7.94
N ARG A 268 16.08 -16.20 -8.13
CA ARG A 268 16.22 -17.61 -8.56
C ARG A 268 16.69 -17.81 -10.01
N GLY A 269 17.70 -17.07 -10.45
CA GLY A 269 18.11 -16.84 -11.83
C GLY A 269 17.17 -15.91 -12.62
N SER A 270 16.17 -15.28 -11.99
CA SER A 270 15.11 -14.52 -12.67
C SER A 270 15.25 -13.00 -12.48
N PRO A 271 15.16 -12.19 -13.55
CA PRO A 271 15.12 -10.74 -13.46
C PRO A 271 13.72 -10.18 -13.17
N GLY A 272 12.72 -11.03 -12.92
CA GLY A 272 11.32 -10.63 -12.71
C GLY A 272 11.08 -9.78 -11.45
N ILE A 273 9.82 -9.37 -11.26
CA ILE A 273 9.41 -8.63 -10.06
C ILE A 273 9.64 -9.50 -8.82
N HIS A 274 10.39 -8.98 -7.86
CA HIS A 274 10.72 -9.65 -6.60
C HIS A 274 9.56 -9.55 -5.61
N ARG A 275 9.43 -10.55 -4.74
CA ARG A 275 8.37 -10.57 -3.70
C ARG A 275 8.52 -9.44 -2.70
N VAL A 276 9.76 -9.08 -2.34
CA VAL A 276 10.02 -7.94 -1.44
C VAL A 276 9.46 -6.63 -2.01
N THR A 277 9.53 -6.45 -3.33
CA THR A 277 8.98 -5.29 -4.05
C THR A 277 7.46 -5.24 -3.92
N GLN A 278 6.78 -6.37 -4.13
CA GLN A 278 5.32 -6.47 -3.99
C GLN A 278 4.88 -6.25 -2.53
N PHE A 279 5.58 -6.86 -1.58
CA PHE A 279 5.33 -6.71 -0.15
C PHE A 279 5.47 -5.26 0.32
N VAL A 280 6.60 -4.60 0.04
CA VAL A 280 6.86 -3.22 0.49
C VAL A 280 5.92 -2.23 -0.20
N ILE A 281 5.59 -2.41 -1.48
CA ILE A 281 4.57 -1.57 -2.16
C ILE A 281 3.20 -1.72 -1.48
N SER A 282 2.78 -2.96 -1.16
CA SER A 282 1.51 -3.20 -0.48
C SER A 282 1.48 -2.58 0.92
N TYR A 283 2.59 -2.66 1.66
CA TYR A 283 2.75 -2.02 2.96
C TYR A 283 2.70 -0.48 2.88
N ILE A 284 3.45 0.14 1.95
CA ILE A 284 3.40 1.60 1.71
C ILE A 284 1.99 2.05 1.35
N LYS A 285 1.30 1.32 0.45
CA LYS A 285 -0.09 1.60 0.07
C LYS A 285 -1.07 1.46 1.24
N LEU A 286 -0.86 0.50 2.13
CA LEU A 286 -1.66 0.37 3.35
C LEU A 286 -1.49 1.59 4.26
N LEU A 287 -0.25 1.99 4.55
CA LEU A 287 0.06 3.17 5.36
C LEU A 287 -0.58 4.45 4.80
N ASP A 288 -0.44 4.69 3.49
CA ASP A 288 -1.03 5.82 2.78
C ASP A 288 -2.57 5.76 2.78
N SER A 289 -3.18 4.60 2.50
CA SER A 289 -4.65 4.46 2.51
C SER A 289 -5.30 4.74 3.88
N LYS A 290 -4.53 4.61 4.97
CA LYS A 290 -4.96 4.84 6.35
C LYS A 290 -4.19 6.02 6.99
N HIS A 291 -3.79 7.00 6.16
CA HIS A 291 -2.87 8.09 6.51
C HIS A 291 -3.21 8.80 7.83
N VAL A 292 -4.49 9.14 8.08
CA VAL A 292 -4.91 9.88 9.29
C VAL A 292 -4.62 9.08 10.56
N LEU A 293 -5.02 7.80 10.58
CA LEU A 293 -4.78 6.90 11.70
C LEU A 293 -3.28 6.68 11.91
N MET A 294 -2.57 6.32 10.83
CA MET A 294 -1.14 5.99 10.92
C MET A 294 -0.29 7.22 11.26
N SER A 295 -0.69 8.43 10.85
CA SER A 295 -0.04 9.68 11.25
C SER A 295 -0.13 9.91 12.76
N ARG A 296 -1.32 9.69 13.34
CA ARG A 296 -1.53 9.80 14.79
C ARG A 296 -0.68 8.79 15.55
N ILE A 297 -0.73 7.52 15.15
CA ILE A 297 0.02 6.43 15.81
C ILE A 297 1.54 6.66 15.70
N ALA A 298 2.06 6.98 14.51
CA ALA A 298 3.49 7.24 14.30
C ALA A 298 3.96 8.50 15.06
N TYR A 299 3.12 9.52 15.18
CA TYR A 299 3.40 10.72 15.98
C TYR A 299 3.46 10.40 17.48
N GLU A 300 2.55 9.60 18.01
CA GLU A 300 2.60 9.13 19.40
C GLU A 300 3.85 8.27 19.67
N ALA A 301 4.23 7.37 18.76
CA ALA A 301 5.47 6.60 18.86
C ALA A 301 6.72 7.49 18.88
N ALA A 302 6.75 8.54 18.06
CA ALA A 302 7.81 9.54 18.07
C ALA A 302 7.85 10.34 19.39
N GLN A 303 6.70 10.75 19.94
CA GLN A 303 6.64 11.40 21.26
C GLN A 303 7.15 10.48 22.39
N ARG A 304 6.78 9.19 22.36
CA ARG A 304 7.23 8.16 23.31
C ARG A 304 8.70 7.76 23.11
N ARG A 305 9.35 8.21 22.03
CA ARG A 305 10.72 7.86 21.61
C ARG A 305 10.93 6.36 21.35
N THR A 306 9.86 5.61 21.09
CA THR A 306 9.94 4.25 20.55
C THR A 306 10.26 4.26 19.06
N TYR A 307 9.90 5.36 18.38
CA TYR A 307 10.33 5.69 17.03
C TYR A 307 11.19 6.95 17.02
N VAL A 308 12.20 6.97 16.15
CA VAL A 308 12.96 8.18 15.81
C VAL A 308 12.96 8.27 14.28
N PRO A 309 12.22 9.22 13.68
CA PRO A 309 12.21 9.42 12.25
C PRO A 309 13.60 9.75 11.69
N ASP A 310 14.02 9.03 10.65
CA ASP A 310 15.29 9.32 9.95
C ASP A 310 15.23 10.71 9.27
N ILE A 311 14.07 11.08 8.72
CA ILE A 311 13.86 12.36 8.03
C ILE A 311 13.08 13.32 8.94
N GLN A 312 13.78 14.01 9.83
CA GLN A 312 13.21 14.94 10.82
C GLN A 312 12.50 16.18 10.21
N SER A 313 12.59 16.40 8.89
CA SER A 313 11.97 17.54 8.20
C SER A 313 10.55 17.29 7.68
N ILE A 314 10.02 16.06 7.81
CA ILE A 314 8.68 15.66 7.37
C ILE A 314 7.92 14.98 8.53
N GLY A 315 6.66 14.59 8.31
CA GLY A 315 5.88 13.89 9.34
C GLY A 315 6.48 12.52 9.67
N PRO A 316 6.28 11.99 10.90
CA PRO A 316 6.76 10.65 11.26
C PRO A 316 6.26 9.56 10.32
N LEU A 317 5.00 9.64 9.83
CA LEU A 317 4.49 8.70 8.83
C LEU A 317 5.19 8.85 7.48
N ASP A 318 5.45 10.09 7.03
CA ASP A 318 6.14 10.34 5.78
C ASP A 318 7.58 9.79 5.84
N SER A 319 8.28 9.98 6.96
CA SER A 319 9.60 9.39 7.19
C SER A 319 9.54 7.86 7.14
N LEU A 320 8.55 7.25 7.81
CA LEU A 320 8.34 5.80 7.79
C LEU A 320 8.13 5.25 6.37
N ILE A 321 7.37 5.94 5.53
CA ILE A 321 7.14 5.58 4.12
C ILE A 321 8.43 5.73 3.31
N MET A 322 9.19 6.81 3.51
CA MET A 322 10.47 7.05 2.83
C MET A 322 11.57 6.07 3.28
N GLU A 323 11.59 5.68 4.56
CA GLU A 323 12.44 4.62 5.12
C GLU A 323 12.13 3.28 4.45
N ALA A 324 10.85 2.89 4.37
CA ALA A 324 10.43 1.64 3.71
C ALA A 324 10.78 1.64 2.22
N PHE A 325 10.59 2.76 1.52
CA PHE A 325 11.00 2.94 0.12
C PHE A 325 12.52 2.82 -0.06
N SER A 326 13.31 3.50 0.79
CA SER A 326 14.78 3.51 0.69
C SER A 326 15.36 2.12 1.01
N GLY A 327 14.85 1.45 2.04
CA GLY A 327 15.22 0.08 2.39
C GLY A 327 14.90 -0.92 1.26
N LEU A 328 13.81 -0.71 0.50
CA LEU A 328 13.54 -1.48 -0.70
C LEU A 328 14.56 -1.20 -1.82
N GLU A 329 14.93 0.06 -2.07
CA GLU A 329 15.97 0.38 -3.07
C GLU A 329 17.30 -0.32 -2.74
N ASP A 330 17.78 -0.19 -1.50
CA ASP A 330 19.03 -0.80 -1.05
C ASP A 330 18.97 -2.33 -1.11
N LYS A 331 17.84 -2.93 -0.70
CA LYS A 331 17.64 -4.38 -0.80
C LYS A 331 17.62 -4.87 -2.24
N LEU A 332 17.04 -4.11 -3.18
CA LEU A 332 17.06 -4.44 -4.60
C LEU A 332 18.47 -4.36 -5.20
N VAL A 333 19.28 -3.36 -4.79
CA VAL A 333 20.70 -3.27 -5.18
C VAL A 333 21.48 -4.48 -4.64
N SER A 334 21.32 -4.85 -3.37
CA SER A 334 21.93 -6.06 -2.78
C SER A 334 21.53 -7.33 -3.54
N LEU A 335 20.23 -7.55 -3.80
CA LEU A 335 19.75 -8.71 -4.54
C LEU A 335 20.31 -8.76 -5.98
N SER A 336 20.47 -7.60 -6.64
CA SER A 336 21.02 -7.52 -7.99
C SER A 336 22.48 -7.98 -8.10
N GLN A 337 23.27 -7.79 -7.03
CA GLN A 337 24.68 -8.21 -6.97
C GLN A 337 24.84 -9.74 -6.83
N SER A 338 23.81 -10.43 -6.35
CA SER A 338 23.81 -11.90 -6.26
C SER A 338 23.46 -12.61 -7.57
N LEU A 339 23.07 -11.88 -8.62
CA LEU A 339 22.70 -12.46 -9.91
C LEU A 339 23.93 -12.89 -10.74
N PRO A 340 23.82 -13.95 -11.58
CA PRO A 340 24.95 -14.50 -12.35
C PRO A 340 25.75 -13.56 -13.25
N CYS A 341 25.23 -12.38 -13.61
CA CYS A 341 25.97 -11.36 -14.36
C CYS A 341 25.33 -9.97 -14.24
N ASP A 342 26.15 -8.92 -14.40
CA ASP A 342 25.73 -7.50 -14.34
C ASP A 342 24.55 -7.19 -15.25
N SER A 343 24.50 -7.81 -16.43
CA SER A 343 23.38 -7.65 -17.38
C SER A 343 22.05 -8.11 -16.81
N LEU A 344 22.04 -9.19 -16.04
CA LEU A 344 20.84 -9.68 -15.37
C LEU A 344 20.55 -8.87 -14.11
N GLY A 345 21.59 -8.43 -13.38
CA GLY A 345 21.52 -7.48 -12.27
C GLY A 345 20.81 -6.18 -12.65
N PHE A 346 21.26 -5.51 -13.72
CA PHE A 346 20.60 -4.30 -14.21
C PHE A 346 19.18 -4.58 -14.73
N LEU A 347 18.93 -5.70 -15.42
CA LEU A 347 17.57 -6.01 -15.88
C LEU A 347 16.59 -6.25 -14.71
N PHE A 348 17.06 -6.89 -13.63
CA PHE A 348 16.33 -7.04 -12.38
C PHE A 348 16.01 -5.69 -11.73
N LEU A 349 16.99 -4.79 -11.64
CA LEU A 349 16.78 -3.43 -11.14
C LEU A 349 15.77 -2.66 -12.00
N ILE A 350 15.91 -2.68 -13.32
CA ILE A 350 14.98 -2.02 -14.26
C ILE A 350 13.55 -2.51 -14.07
N ASN A 351 13.33 -3.83 -14.04
CA ASN A 351 12.00 -4.43 -13.86
C ASN A 351 11.38 -4.04 -12.51
N ASN A 352 12.15 -4.05 -11.42
CA ASN A 352 11.64 -3.79 -10.08
C ASN A 352 11.44 -2.29 -9.83
N SER A 353 12.42 -1.44 -10.16
CA SER A 353 12.31 0.02 -10.04
C SER A 353 11.17 0.58 -10.91
N TYR A 354 11.00 0.08 -12.14
CA TYR A 354 9.86 0.52 -12.99
C TYR A 354 8.51 0.10 -12.40
N PHE A 355 8.41 -1.11 -11.83
CA PHE A 355 7.20 -1.54 -11.12
C PHE A 355 6.91 -0.66 -9.90
N VAL A 356 7.92 -0.34 -9.07
CA VAL A 356 7.78 0.60 -7.94
C VAL A 356 7.29 1.97 -8.43
N TRP A 357 7.91 2.51 -9.48
CA TRP A 357 7.50 3.77 -10.09
C TRP A 357 6.04 3.72 -10.57
N GLN A 358 5.67 2.72 -11.36
CA GLN A 358 4.30 2.53 -11.86
C GLN A 358 3.28 2.44 -10.72
N GLN A 359 3.63 1.83 -9.59
CA GLN A 359 2.74 1.65 -8.46
C GLN A 359 2.63 2.87 -7.52
N LEU A 360 3.62 3.76 -7.47
CA LEU A 360 3.72 4.85 -6.48
C LEU A 360 3.84 6.27 -7.06
N HIS A 361 4.05 6.47 -8.37
CA HIS A 361 4.22 7.82 -8.99
C HIS A 361 3.00 8.75 -8.89
N GLN A 362 1.83 8.24 -8.50
CA GLN A 362 0.60 9.02 -8.28
C GLN A 362 0.26 9.22 -6.80
N MET A 363 1.05 8.63 -5.90
CA MET A 363 0.90 8.78 -4.45
C MET A 363 1.39 10.17 -4.03
N PHE A 364 0.61 10.84 -3.20
CA PHE A 364 0.94 12.17 -2.70
C PHE A 364 2.26 12.14 -1.91
N GLY A 365 3.12 13.14 -2.10
CA GLY A 365 4.43 13.22 -1.45
C GLY A 365 5.52 12.33 -2.09
N MET A 366 5.17 11.42 -3.00
CA MET A 366 6.14 10.57 -3.71
C MET A 366 6.64 11.20 -5.02
N GLU A 367 6.18 12.39 -5.42
CA GLU A 367 6.51 12.99 -6.72
C GLU A 367 8.03 13.21 -6.90
N PHE A 368 8.71 13.68 -5.85
CA PHE A 368 10.15 13.93 -5.87
C PHE A 368 10.99 12.63 -5.86
N PRO A 369 10.77 11.66 -4.93
CA PRO A 369 11.40 10.34 -5.01
C PRO A 369 11.17 9.64 -6.36
N MET A 370 9.96 9.72 -6.91
CA MET A 370 9.63 9.05 -8.18
C MET A 370 10.26 9.73 -9.39
N ALA A 371 10.48 11.05 -9.35
CA ALA A 371 11.30 11.75 -10.34
C ALA A 371 12.79 11.33 -10.28
N ILE A 372 13.32 11.02 -9.10
CA ILE A 372 14.67 10.47 -8.93
C ILE A 372 14.73 9.02 -9.42
N LEU A 373 13.77 8.18 -9.01
CA LEU A 373 13.69 6.78 -9.41
C LEU A 373 13.59 6.62 -10.94
N ASN A 374 12.82 7.48 -11.61
CA ASN A 374 12.73 7.49 -13.07
C ASN A 374 14.08 7.79 -13.75
N ARG A 375 14.91 8.65 -13.15
CA ARG A 375 16.30 8.87 -13.62
C ARG A 375 17.19 7.66 -13.36
N LYS A 376 17.10 7.05 -12.17
CA LYS A 376 17.82 5.79 -11.85
C LYS A 376 17.47 4.67 -12.84
N ILE A 377 16.20 4.52 -13.22
CA ILE A 377 15.75 3.56 -14.25
C ILE A 377 16.47 3.80 -15.57
N ASP A 378 16.58 5.06 -16.01
CA ASP A 378 17.27 5.43 -17.25
C ASP A 378 18.78 5.14 -17.18
N ASP A 379 19.42 5.40 -16.04
CA ASP A 379 20.83 5.07 -15.78
C ASP A 379 21.07 3.55 -15.74
N TYR A 380 20.15 2.78 -15.16
CA TYR A 380 20.18 1.31 -15.20
C TYR A 380 20.00 0.79 -16.63
N ILE A 381 19.11 1.39 -17.44
CA ILE A 381 18.97 1.05 -18.87
C ILE A 381 20.27 1.33 -19.62
N GLN A 382 20.97 2.44 -19.39
CA GLN A 382 22.26 2.69 -20.04
C GLN A 382 23.34 1.68 -19.60
N SER A 383 23.39 1.38 -18.30
CA SER A 383 24.33 0.41 -17.72
C SER A 383 24.09 -1.00 -18.27
N TYR A 384 22.83 -1.44 -18.34
CA TYR A 384 22.38 -2.66 -19.00
C TYR A 384 22.83 -2.72 -20.48
N LEU A 385 22.53 -1.67 -21.25
CA LEU A 385 22.91 -1.57 -22.66
C LEU A 385 24.43 -1.62 -22.84
N GLN A 386 25.22 -1.15 -21.88
CA GLN A 386 26.67 -1.23 -21.93
C GLN A 386 27.20 -2.60 -21.54
N ALA A 387 26.69 -3.22 -20.47
CA ALA A 387 27.09 -4.55 -20.04
C ALA A 387 26.71 -5.65 -21.06
N SER A 388 25.49 -5.61 -21.60
CA SER A 388 24.99 -6.62 -22.55
C SER A 388 25.47 -6.38 -23.99
N TRP A 389 25.32 -5.16 -24.50
CA TRP A 389 25.42 -4.87 -25.94
C TRP A 389 26.64 -4.02 -26.30
N GLY A 390 27.36 -3.47 -25.30
CA GLY A 390 28.66 -2.82 -25.50
C GLY A 390 29.71 -3.75 -26.14
N PRO A 391 29.92 -4.98 -25.64
CA PRO A 391 30.84 -5.95 -26.26
C PRO A 391 30.45 -6.33 -27.69
N VAL A 392 29.16 -6.51 -27.96
CA VAL A 392 28.66 -6.81 -29.32
C VAL A 392 29.01 -5.66 -30.27
N VAL A 393 28.71 -4.42 -29.88
CA VAL A 393 29.04 -3.22 -30.69
C VAL A 393 30.55 -3.02 -30.83
N SER A 394 31.37 -3.34 -29.81
CA SER A 394 32.82 -3.14 -29.87
C SER A 394 33.51 -4.04 -30.90
N CYS A 395 32.93 -5.20 -31.22
CA CYS A 395 33.41 -6.10 -32.27
C CYS A 395 33.54 -5.39 -33.63
N LEU A 396 32.65 -4.44 -33.94
CA LEU A 396 32.65 -3.68 -35.21
C LEU A 396 33.81 -2.68 -35.32
N TYR A 397 34.44 -2.31 -34.20
CA TYR A 397 35.52 -1.31 -34.14
C TYR A 397 36.91 -1.93 -33.90
N TYR A 398 37.00 -3.26 -33.85
CA TYR A 398 38.26 -3.97 -33.62
C TYR A 398 39.07 -4.10 -34.92
N ASP A 399 40.15 -3.31 -35.09
CA ASP A 399 41.15 -3.53 -36.15
C ASP A 399 42.28 -4.45 -35.63
N PRO A 400 42.40 -5.70 -36.11
CA PRO A 400 43.32 -6.69 -35.55
C PRO A 400 44.81 -6.49 -35.92
N ARG A 401 45.28 -5.28 -36.27
CA ARG A 401 46.60 -5.07 -36.89
C ARG A 401 47.57 -4.20 -36.08
N PRO A 402 48.81 -4.71 -35.96
CA PRO A 402 49.95 -3.98 -36.54
C PRO A 402 50.53 -4.62 -37.81
N LEU A 403 50.26 -5.90 -38.10
CA LEU A 403 51.00 -6.69 -39.10
C LEU A 403 50.11 -7.16 -40.28
N ARG A 404 50.64 -6.99 -41.50
CA ARG A 404 49.85 -6.90 -42.75
C ARG A 404 49.57 -8.26 -43.44
N LEU A 405 48.95 -9.22 -42.74
CA LEU A 405 48.57 -10.52 -43.34
C LEU A 405 47.10 -10.86 -43.10
N GLY A 406 46.30 -10.79 -44.17
CA GLY A 406 44.87 -11.16 -44.18
C GLY A 406 43.89 -9.99 -44.06
N ARG A 407 42.82 -10.00 -44.87
CA ARG A 407 41.64 -9.15 -44.68
C ARG A 407 40.65 -9.87 -43.74
N TYR A 408 40.87 -9.80 -42.44
CA TYR A 408 39.83 -10.17 -41.48
C TYR A 408 38.75 -9.10 -41.47
N SER A 409 37.50 -9.49 -41.75
CA SER A 409 36.33 -8.63 -41.51
C SER A 409 35.90 -8.83 -40.05
N PRO A 410 35.53 -7.77 -39.31
CA PRO A 410 34.98 -7.89 -37.96
C PRO A 410 33.55 -8.47 -37.93
N LEU A 411 32.87 -8.55 -39.09
CA LEU A 411 31.48 -9.01 -39.20
C LEU A 411 31.20 -10.39 -38.57
N PRO A 412 32.01 -11.46 -38.78
CA PRO A 412 31.71 -12.77 -38.20
C PRO A 412 31.80 -12.79 -36.68
N LEU A 413 32.67 -11.95 -36.09
CA LEU A 413 32.78 -11.81 -34.64
C LEU A 413 31.55 -11.09 -34.06
N PHE A 414 31.12 -10.01 -34.71
CA PHE A 414 29.87 -9.31 -34.40
C PHE A 414 28.66 -10.25 -34.50
N GLU A 415 28.50 -10.98 -35.61
CA GLU A 415 27.38 -11.91 -35.82
C GLU A 415 27.37 -13.03 -34.76
N SER A 416 28.53 -13.54 -34.37
CA SER A 416 28.67 -14.57 -33.32
C SER A 416 28.27 -14.06 -31.93
N GLU A 417 28.81 -12.94 -31.48
CA GLU A 417 28.47 -12.38 -30.16
C GLU A 417 27.02 -11.84 -30.12
N PHE A 418 26.52 -11.27 -31.21
CA PHE A 418 25.10 -10.92 -31.35
C PHE A 418 24.19 -12.14 -31.14
N GLN A 419 24.44 -13.25 -31.86
CA GLN A 419 23.59 -14.44 -31.78
C GLN A 419 23.62 -15.07 -30.37
N LYS A 420 24.79 -15.07 -29.71
CA LYS A 420 24.98 -15.54 -28.34
C LYS A 420 24.15 -14.74 -27.34
N ILE A 421 24.23 -13.39 -27.38
CA ILE A 421 23.44 -12.53 -26.49
C ILE A 421 21.94 -12.62 -26.81
N TYR A 422 21.55 -12.58 -28.09
CA TYR A 422 20.15 -12.73 -28.50
C TYR A 422 19.52 -14.04 -27.99
N ASN A 423 20.21 -15.18 -28.17
CA ASN A 423 19.72 -16.48 -27.72
C ASN A 423 19.50 -16.54 -26.20
N ALA A 424 20.37 -15.90 -25.41
CA ALA A 424 20.21 -15.82 -23.96
C ALA A 424 19.06 -14.88 -23.56
N GLN A 425 19.01 -13.67 -24.11
CA GLN A 425 18.08 -12.62 -23.69
C GLN A 425 16.64 -12.81 -24.17
N ARG A 426 16.42 -13.62 -25.22
CA ARG A 426 15.07 -14.06 -25.60
C ARG A 426 14.39 -14.91 -24.52
N LEU A 427 15.16 -15.60 -23.67
CA LEU A 427 14.67 -16.41 -22.55
C LEU A 427 14.52 -15.61 -21.25
N TRP A 428 14.90 -14.33 -21.24
CA TRP A 428 14.70 -13.45 -20.08
C TRP A 428 13.28 -12.87 -20.14
N LYS A 429 12.79 -12.34 -19.01
CA LYS A 429 11.43 -11.79 -18.92
C LYS A 429 11.46 -10.32 -18.51
N VAL A 430 10.73 -9.49 -19.27
CA VAL A 430 10.36 -8.13 -18.88
C VAL A 430 8.83 -8.12 -18.78
N PRO A 431 8.25 -8.16 -17.56
CA PRO A 431 6.81 -8.35 -17.39
C PRO A 431 5.97 -7.27 -18.06
N ASP A 432 6.36 -6.00 -17.90
CA ASP A 432 5.63 -4.85 -18.44
C ASP A 432 5.88 -4.66 -19.96
N PRO A 433 4.83 -4.50 -20.79
CA PRO A 433 4.97 -4.41 -22.24
C PRO A 433 5.51 -3.05 -22.74
N GLU A 434 5.27 -1.95 -22.01
CA GLU A 434 5.80 -0.63 -22.38
C GLU A 434 7.31 -0.59 -22.13
N LEU A 435 7.73 -1.03 -20.96
CA LEU A 435 9.14 -1.19 -20.60
C LEU A 435 9.87 -2.14 -21.55
N ARG A 436 9.23 -3.27 -21.92
CA ARG A 436 9.78 -4.22 -22.91
C ARG A 436 10.02 -3.55 -24.26
N THR A 437 9.04 -2.79 -24.74
CA THR A 437 9.13 -2.02 -25.99
C THR A 437 10.23 -0.94 -25.89
N ARG A 438 10.32 -0.23 -24.76
CA ARG A 438 11.36 0.77 -24.47
C ARG A 438 12.77 0.17 -24.54
N LEU A 439 12.98 -0.99 -23.91
CA LEU A 439 14.25 -1.71 -23.92
C LEU A 439 14.63 -2.18 -25.34
N ARG A 440 13.71 -2.83 -26.06
CA ARG A 440 13.93 -3.25 -27.46
C ARG A 440 14.37 -2.08 -28.35
N ASN A 441 13.63 -0.98 -28.31
CA ASN A 441 13.93 0.23 -29.08
C ASN A 441 15.32 0.81 -28.74
N ALA A 442 15.73 0.78 -27.46
CA ALA A 442 17.04 1.24 -27.05
C ALA A 442 18.18 0.32 -27.54
N ILE A 443 17.97 -1.00 -27.52
CA ILE A 443 18.91 -2.00 -28.06
C ILE A 443 19.05 -1.84 -29.59
N ILE A 444 17.92 -1.76 -30.31
CA ILE A 444 17.87 -1.54 -31.78
C ILE A 444 18.64 -0.27 -32.14
N LYS A 445 18.39 0.85 -31.43
CA LYS A 445 19.09 2.12 -31.64
C LYS A 445 20.61 2.00 -31.41
N LYS A 446 21.04 1.33 -30.33
CA LYS A 446 22.47 1.12 -30.01
C LYS A 446 23.18 0.26 -31.07
N LEU A 447 22.60 -0.88 -31.45
CA LEU A 447 23.21 -1.77 -32.45
C LEU A 447 23.21 -1.12 -33.85
N THR A 448 22.08 -0.54 -34.25
CA THR A 448 21.93 0.06 -35.59
C THR A 448 22.84 1.27 -35.81
N SER A 449 23.04 2.10 -34.78
CA SER A 449 23.98 3.24 -34.88
C SER A 449 25.44 2.77 -35.07
N GLY A 450 25.88 1.75 -34.34
CA GLY A 450 27.21 1.16 -34.55
C GLY A 450 27.35 0.47 -35.90
N PHE A 451 26.34 -0.31 -36.30
CA PHE A 451 26.36 -1.08 -37.53
C PHE A 451 26.29 -0.23 -38.79
N ARG A 452 25.47 0.84 -38.82
CA ARG A 452 25.46 1.81 -39.93
C ARG A 452 26.81 2.49 -40.10
N LYS A 453 27.44 2.95 -39.00
CA LYS A 453 28.77 3.56 -39.05
C LYS A 453 29.82 2.61 -39.65
N PHE A 454 29.84 1.36 -39.22
CA PHE A 454 30.71 0.34 -39.81
C PHE A 454 30.43 0.13 -41.32
N LEU A 455 29.17 0.00 -41.71
CA LEU A 455 28.80 -0.15 -43.12
C LEU A 455 29.21 1.08 -43.94
N ASP A 456 29.14 2.28 -43.37
CA ASP A 456 29.57 3.50 -44.04
C ASP A 456 31.08 3.56 -44.30
N GLU A 457 31.90 3.04 -43.38
CA GLU A 457 33.36 2.97 -43.48
C GLU A 457 33.85 1.83 -44.41
N TYR A 458 33.10 0.73 -44.55
CA TYR A 458 33.53 -0.49 -45.25
C TYR A 458 32.70 -0.88 -46.49
N LYS A 459 31.99 0.08 -47.13
CA LYS A 459 31.04 -0.13 -48.26
C LYS A 459 31.52 -1.01 -49.43
N SER A 460 32.83 -1.21 -49.61
CA SER A 460 33.43 -1.89 -50.76
C SER A 460 34.01 -3.29 -50.47
N VAL A 461 33.88 -3.83 -49.25
CA VAL A 461 34.66 -5.01 -48.82
C VAL A 461 33.85 -6.25 -48.45
N THR A 462 32.62 -6.13 -47.91
CA THR A 462 31.84 -7.29 -47.44
C THR A 462 30.33 -7.04 -47.44
N THR A 463 29.54 -8.05 -47.85
CA THR A 463 28.10 -8.14 -47.61
C THR A 463 27.83 -8.88 -46.29
N PRO A 464 27.15 -8.28 -45.30
CA PRO A 464 26.81 -8.96 -44.04
C PRO A 464 25.72 -10.02 -44.24
N ARG A 465 25.68 -11.05 -43.38
CA ARG A 465 24.59 -12.06 -43.40
C ARG A 465 23.35 -11.54 -42.69
N ILE A 466 23.56 -10.78 -41.61
CA ILE A 466 22.48 -10.09 -40.88
C ILE A 466 22.39 -8.65 -41.41
N THR A 467 21.30 -8.33 -42.11
CA THR A 467 21.00 -6.96 -42.53
C THR A 467 20.50 -6.11 -41.35
N PRO A 468 20.59 -4.76 -41.40
CA PRO A 468 20.04 -3.91 -40.35
C PRO A 468 18.55 -4.18 -40.09
N GLN A 469 17.77 -4.42 -41.15
CA GLN A 469 16.36 -4.79 -41.06
C GLN A 469 16.16 -6.14 -40.37
N LYS A 470 16.97 -7.16 -40.70
CA LYS A 470 16.82 -8.49 -40.08
C LYS A 470 17.21 -8.47 -38.60
N LEU A 471 18.20 -7.66 -38.23
CA LEU A 471 18.57 -7.42 -36.84
C LEU A 471 17.42 -6.75 -36.07
N GLU A 472 16.77 -5.74 -36.66
CA GLU A 472 15.61 -5.08 -36.07
C GLU A 472 14.41 -6.03 -35.89
N GLU A 473 14.09 -6.85 -36.89
CA GLU A 473 13.07 -7.91 -36.78
C GLU A 473 13.36 -8.88 -35.63
N MET A 474 14.58 -9.43 -35.57
CA MET A 474 14.96 -10.40 -34.52
C MET A 474 14.84 -9.78 -33.12
N LEU A 475 15.25 -8.53 -32.95
CA LEU A 475 15.24 -7.86 -31.64
C LEU A 475 13.82 -7.64 -31.09
N GLN A 476 12.78 -7.72 -31.92
CA GLN A 476 11.39 -7.69 -31.44
C GLN A 476 10.99 -8.96 -30.66
N ASP A 477 11.76 -10.06 -30.76
CA ASP A 477 11.49 -11.28 -29.98
C ASP A 477 12.08 -11.23 -28.55
N LEU A 478 12.93 -10.24 -28.22
CA LEU A 478 13.64 -10.22 -26.93
C LEU A 478 12.69 -10.07 -25.74
N PHE A 479 12.99 -10.75 -24.63
CA PHE A 479 12.30 -10.65 -23.35
C PHE A 479 10.88 -11.29 -23.25
N GLU A 480 10.55 -12.25 -24.12
CA GLU A 480 9.28 -13.00 -24.11
C GLU A 480 9.30 -14.29 -23.25
N GLY A 481 10.32 -14.47 -22.40
CA GLY A 481 10.50 -15.66 -21.55
C GLY A 481 9.56 -15.79 -20.34
#